data_AF-A0A1V4IW15-F1
#
_entry.id   AF-A0A1V4IW15-F1
#
_cell.length_a   1.000
_cell.length_b   1.000
_cell.length_c   1.000
_cell.angle_alpha   90.00
_cell.angle_beta   90.00
_cell.angle_gamma   90.00
#
_symmetry.space_group_name_H-M   'P 1'
#
loop_
_entity.id
_entity.type
_entity.pdbx_description
1 polymer ?
#
loop_
_entity_poly.entity_id
_entity_poly.type
_entity_poly.pdbx_seq_one_letter_code
_entity_poly.pdbx_strand_id
1 'polypeptide(L)'
;MKSVSEVINIDNKHYKMIIIPDELFDTIKEKLGDEFIWDYDKKTNRLFLMKKPESYTDFLSGLGKEMWESAGGEDYIKQEREKWDD
;
A
#
# COMPACT_ATOMS: atom_id res chain seq x y z
N MET A 1 -17.93 -8.67 -13.73
CA MET A 1 -17.52 -9.67 -12.72
C MET A 1 -18.68 -9.82 -11.74
N LYS A 2 -19.34 -10.98 -11.68
CA LYS A 2 -20.36 -11.23 -10.64
C LYS A 2 -19.61 -11.55 -9.35
N SER A 3 -19.59 -10.62 -8.40
CA SER A 3 -19.14 -10.93 -7.05
C SER A 3 -20.28 -11.62 -6.32
N VAL A 4 -20.08 -12.88 -5.95
CA VAL A 4 -20.94 -13.57 -5.00
C VAL A 4 -20.34 -13.32 -3.62
N SER A 5 -21.07 -12.62 -2.75
CA SER A 5 -20.69 -12.46 -1.35
C SER A 5 -21.56 -13.38 -0.51
N GLU A 6 -20.97 -14.39 0.10
CA GLU A 6 -21.63 -15.23 1.10
C GLU A 6 -21.18 -14.79 2.51
N VAL A 7 -22.12 -14.83 3.45
CA VAL A 7 -21.86 -14.61 4.87
C VAL A 7 -21.70 -15.96 5.53
N ILE A 8 -20.57 -16.19 6.16
CA ILE A 8 -20.30 -17.43 6.91
C ILE A 8 -20.14 -17.08 8.39
N ASN A 9 -20.78 -17.87 9.25
CA ASN A 9 -20.68 -17.75 10.70
C ASN A 9 -19.58 -18.66 11.21
N ILE A 10 -18.53 -18.09 11.79
CA ILE A 10 -17.45 -18.83 12.46
C ILE A 10 -17.33 -18.23 13.87
N ASP A 11 -17.40 -19.06 14.91
CA ASP A 11 -17.26 -18.64 16.32
C ASP A 11 -18.11 -17.41 16.73
N ASN A 12 -19.40 -17.40 16.34
CA ASN A 12 -20.33 -16.28 16.57
C ASN A 12 -19.90 -14.92 15.95
N LYS A 13 -18.99 -14.94 14.97
CA LYS A 13 -18.60 -13.76 14.19
C LYS A 13 -19.08 -13.91 12.75
N HIS A 14 -19.54 -12.79 12.19
CA HIS A 14 -19.95 -12.70 10.80
C HIS A 14 -18.74 -12.38 9.91
N TYR A 15 -18.42 -13.29 9.00
CA TYR A 15 -17.40 -13.06 7.98
C TYR A 15 -18.06 -12.83 6.63
N LYS A 16 -17.54 -11.87 5.87
CA LYS A 16 -17.88 -11.71 4.45
C LYS A 16 -16.76 -12.33 3.63
N MET A 17 -17.09 -13.31 2.79
CA MET A 17 -16.12 -13.93 1.91
C MET A 17 -16.27 -13.39 0.48
N ILE A 18 -15.13 -13.20 -0.18
CA ILE A 18 -15.03 -12.86 -1.60
C ILE A 18 -14.59 -14.14 -2.30
N ILE A 19 -15.43 -14.64 -3.19
CA ILE A 19 -15.11 -15.79 -4.03
C ILE A 19 -14.48 -15.28 -5.32
N ILE A 20 -13.28 -15.76 -5.62
CA ILE A 20 -12.50 -15.39 -6.81
C ILE A 20 -12.23 -16.68 -7.59
N PRO A 21 -12.40 -16.72 -8.93
CA PRO A 21 -12.02 -17.86 -9.73
C PRO A 21 -10.53 -18.18 -9.60
N ASP A 22 -10.17 -19.47 -9.59
CA ASP A 22 -8.79 -19.93 -9.42
C ASP A 22 -7.83 -19.28 -10.44
N GLU A 23 -8.22 -19.24 -11.72
CA GLU A 23 -7.41 -18.62 -12.79
C GLU A 23 -7.08 -17.13 -12.51
N LEU A 24 -8.02 -16.41 -11.92
CA LEU A 24 -7.83 -15.00 -11.55
C LEU A 24 -6.91 -14.89 -10.32
N PHE A 25 -7.05 -15.79 -9.36
CA PHE A 25 -6.18 -15.81 -8.18
C PHE A 25 -4.74 -16.18 -8.53
N ASP A 26 -4.52 -17.13 -9.46
CA ASP A 26 -3.20 -17.47 -9.97
C ASP A 26 -2.55 -16.28 -10.69
N THR A 27 -3.34 -15.55 -11.49
CA THR A 27 -2.87 -14.30 -12.13
C THR A 27 -2.46 -13.25 -11.09
N ILE A 28 -3.18 -13.15 -9.97
CA ILE A 28 -2.84 -12.25 -8.87
C ILE A 28 -1.50 -12.67 -8.23
N LYS A 29 -1.33 -13.96 -7.94
CA LYS A 29 -0.09 -14.49 -7.36
C LYS A 29 1.12 -14.30 -8.26
N GLU A 30 0.98 -14.57 -9.56
CA GLU A 30 2.05 -14.37 -10.53
C GLU A 30 2.55 -12.91 -10.53
N LYS A 31 1.62 -11.95 -10.41
CA LYS A 31 1.93 -10.52 -10.47
C LYS A 31 2.38 -9.94 -9.14
N LEU A 32 1.75 -10.31 -8.05
CA LEU A 32 1.90 -9.65 -6.75
C LEU A 32 2.65 -10.49 -5.72
N GLY A 33 2.88 -11.79 -6.00
CA GLY A 33 3.42 -12.77 -5.06
C GLY A 33 2.35 -13.39 -4.17
N ASP A 34 2.78 -14.26 -3.26
CA ASP A 34 1.89 -14.94 -2.30
C ASP A 34 1.34 -14.00 -1.23
N GLU A 35 2.06 -12.93 -0.92
CA GLU A 35 1.64 -11.87 -0.02
C GLU A 35 1.52 -10.55 -0.77
N PHE A 36 0.35 -9.92 -0.67
CA PHE A 36 0.08 -8.62 -1.28
C PHE A 36 -0.71 -7.74 -0.34
N ILE A 37 -0.57 -6.43 -0.53
CA ILE A 37 -1.29 -5.41 0.21
C ILE A 37 -2.63 -5.20 -0.50
N TRP A 38 -3.70 -5.06 0.27
CA TRP A 38 -4.99 -4.64 -0.25
C TRP A 38 -5.50 -3.42 0.49
N ASP A 39 -6.16 -2.52 -0.23
CA ASP A 39 -6.78 -1.33 0.34
C ASP A 39 -8.11 -1.03 -0.36
N TYR A 40 -9.06 -0.49 0.40
CA TYR A 40 -10.37 -0.10 -0.13
C TYR A 40 -10.55 1.41 -0.06
N ASP A 41 -10.55 2.04 -1.23
CA ASP A 41 -10.85 3.45 -1.33
C ASP A 41 -12.37 3.68 -1.33
N LYS A 42 -12.87 4.25 -0.24
CA LYS A 42 -14.29 4.62 -0.08
C LYS A 42 -14.75 5.72 -1.03
N LYS A 43 -13.84 6.56 -1.54
CA LYS A 43 -14.20 7.66 -2.44
C LYS A 43 -14.48 7.14 -3.85
N THR A 44 -13.62 6.24 -4.33
CA THR A 44 -13.80 5.63 -5.66
C THR A 44 -14.59 4.31 -5.63
N ASN A 45 -14.88 3.77 -4.44
CA ASN A 45 -15.47 2.45 -4.21
C ASN A 45 -14.70 1.34 -4.93
N ARG A 46 -13.36 1.37 -4.84
CA ARG A 46 -12.47 0.42 -5.50
C ARG A 46 -11.59 -0.30 -4.48
N LEU A 47 -11.45 -1.61 -4.69
CA LEU A 47 -10.44 -2.42 -4.02
C LEU A 47 -9.17 -2.40 -4.85
N PHE A 48 -8.06 -2.02 -4.24
CA PHE A 48 -6.73 -2.05 -4.81
C PHE A 48 -5.97 -3.25 -4.27
N LEU A 49 -5.25 -3.94 -5.14
CA LEU A 49 -4.28 -4.97 -4.80
C LEU A 49 -2.90 -4.49 -5.26
N MET A 50 -1.92 -4.53 -4.37
CA MET A 50 -0.58 -3.99 -4.61
C MET A 50 0.46 -5.00 -4.18
N LYS A 51 1.54 -5.12 -4.95
CA LYS A 51 2.67 -5.97 -4.60
C LYS A 51 3.25 -5.50 -3.27
N LYS A 52 3.46 -6.42 -2.33
CA LYS A 52 4.17 -6.13 -1.08
C LYS A 52 5.65 -5.91 -1.42
N PRO A 53 6.26 -4.78 -1.03
CA PRO A 53 7.69 -4.57 -1.24
C PRO A 53 8.48 -5.51 -0.33
N GLU A 54 9.60 -6.03 -0.83
CA GLU A 54 10.53 -6.85 -0.04
C GLU A 54 11.20 -6.03 1.06
N SER A 55 11.49 -4.76 0.77
CA SER A 55 12.03 -3.76 1.68
C SER A 55 11.25 -2.46 1.52
N TYR A 56 10.52 -2.06 2.56
CA TYR A 56 9.83 -0.77 2.57
C TYR A 56 10.82 0.39 2.54
N THR A 57 11.97 0.25 3.18
CA THR A 57 13.02 1.28 3.19
C THR A 57 13.51 1.56 1.78
N ASP A 58 13.81 0.52 1.01
CA ASP A 58 14.30 0.68 -0.37
C ASP A 58 13.18 1.19 -1.29
N PHE A 59 11.96 0.63 -1.16
CA PHE A 59 10.81 1.05 -1.96
C PHE A 59 10.44 2.52 -1.74
N LEU A 60 10.53 3.00 -0.50
CA LEU A 60 10.20 4.37 -0.12
C LEU A 60 11.43 5.31 -0.21
N SER A 61 12.61 4.78 -0.54
CA SER A 61 13.82 5.59 -0.67
C SER A 61 13.67 6.62 -1.78
N GLY A 62 14.11 7.85 -1.53
CA GLY A 62 14.00 8.95 -2.48
C GLY A 62 12.60 9.57 -2.59
N LEU A 63 11.61 9.12 -1.81
CA LEU A 63 10.34 9.85 -1.68
C LEU A 63 10.61 11.28 -1.21
N GLY A 64 10.07 12.25 -1.96
CA GLY A 64 10.25 13.67 -1.69
C GLY A 64 11.61 14.24 -2.11
N LYS A 65 12.47 13.47 -2.80
CA LYS A 65 13.80 13.93 -3.24
C LYS A 65 13.75 15.27 -3.98
N GLU A 66 12.93 15.37 -5.03
CA GLU A 66 12.81 16.59 -5.84
C GLU A 66 12.32 17.80 -5.03
N MET A 67 11.37 17.57 -4.12
CA MET A 67 10.86 18.59 -3.21
C MET A 67 11.97 19.09 -2.27
N TRP A 68 12.75 18.17 -1.69
CA TRP A 68 13.86 18.51 -0.81
C TRP A 68 15.02 19.19 -1.54
N GLU A 69 15.37 18.73 -2.75
CA GLU A 69 16.35 19.40 -3.61
C GLU A 69 15.91 20.84 -3.92
N SER A 70 14.63 21.04 -4.26
CA SER A 70 14.07 22.37 -4.52
C SER A 70 14.07 23.28 -3.28
N ALA A 71 13.93 22.70 -2.08
CA ALA A 71 14.00 23.44 -0.82
C ALA A 71 15.43 23.87 -0.44
N GLY A 72 16.46 23.36 -1.13
CA GLY A 72 17.87 23.62 -0.83
C GLY A 72 18.63 22.40 -0.28
N GLY A 73 18.01 21.23 -0.26
CA GLY A 73 18.63 19.96 0.08
C GLY A 73 19.30 19.97 1.45
N GLU A 74 20.58 19.59 1.48
CA GLU A 74 21.39 19.52 2.70
C GLU A 74 21.64 20.91 3.30
N ASP A 75 21.82 21.95 2.47
CA ASP A 75 22.08 23.31 2.93
C ASP A 75 20.88 23.88 3.69
N TYR A 76 19.67 23.61 3.21
CA TYR A 76 18.44 23.98 3.91
C TYR A 76 18.37 23.33 5.30
N ILE A 77 18.64 22.03 5.38
CA ILE A 77 18.63 21.30 6.66
C ILE A 77 19.70 21.85 7.61
N LYS A 78 20.90 22.17 7.09
CA LYS A 78 21.98 22.75 7.90
C LYS A 78 21.56 24.10 8.49
N GLN A 79 21.00 24.99 7.68
CA GLN A 79 20.52 26.30 8.14
C GLN A 79 19.43 26.17 9.19
N GLU A 80 18.47 25.25 9.02
CA GLU A 80 17.42 25.04 10.01
C GLU A 80 17.97 24.50 11.33
N ARG A 81 18.98 23.63 11.31
CA ARG A 81 19.65 23.15 12.53
C ARG A 81 20.39 24.26 13.26
N GLU A 82 21.16 25.07 12.54
CA GLU A 82 21.88 26.20 13.12
C GLU A 82 20.93 27.18 13.83
N LYS A 83 19.73 27.42 13.28
CA LYS A 83 18.69 28.26 13.91
C LYS A 83 18.09 27.69 15.20
N TRP A 84 18.19 26.38 15.43
CA TRP A 84 17.63 25.72 16.62
C TRP A 84 18.64 25.69 17.78
N ASP A 85 19.92 25.87 17.48
CA ASP A 85 21.01 25.93 18.47
C ASP A 85 21.23 27.36 19.02
N ASP A 86 20.47 28.35 18.55
CA ASP A 86 20.38 29.75 19.04
C ASP A 86 19.15 29.97 19.95
#